data_AF-A0A221P7J9-F1
#
_entry.id   AF-A0A221P7J9-F1
#
_cell.length_a   1.000
_cell.length_b   1.000
_cell.length_c   1.000
_cell.angle_alpha   90.00
_cell.angle_beta   90.00
_cell.angle_gamma   90.00
#
_symmetry.space_group_name_H-M   'P 1'
#
loop_
_entity.id
_entity.type
_entity.pdbx_description
1 polymer ?
#
loop_
_entity_poly.entity_id
_entity_poly.type
_entity_poly.pdbx_seq_one_letter_code
_entity_poly.pdbx_strand_id
1 'polypeptide(L)'
;MHPGWYENVLMELLIRQGRFDDAIKAVEHTFDDLYDGNLLQAALILLAEQGQHGTALGLTEGRSPEFLAENEVFWLRSNRWWLRGESGPAREAIAEVEAVPVGEVDDRELTIAWLLAQDGCVEEAIARLRPLPGKRAATDLAELLVWQHRFSEAIAVIPDVAAQREEERRFGTRGQEAASPDADYPWTAPTTTLGD
;
A
#
# COMPACT_ATOMS: atom_id res chain seq x y z
N MET A 1 -0.38 -22.36 15.65
CA MET A 1 -1.34 -21.25 15.74
C MET A 1 -0.52 -20.00 16.00
N HIS A 2 -0.50 -19.04 15.07
CA HIS A 2 0.37 -17.86 15.15
C HIS A 2 -0.18 -16.88 16.21
N PRO A 3 0.62 -16.41 17.17
CA PRO A 3 0.20 -15.45 18.20
C PRO A 3 -0.51 -14.21 17.64
N GLY A 4 0.00 -13.65 16.54
CA GLY A 4 -0.55 -12.44 15.91
C GLY A 4 -1.98 -12.54 15.37
N TRP A 5 -2.52 -13.76 15.18
CA TRP A 5 -3.91 -13.92 14.75
C TRP A 5 -4.91 -13.51 15.84
N TYR A 6 -4.65 -13.85 17.10
CA TYR A 6 -5.54 -13.49 18.21
C TYR A 6 -5.52 -11.99 18.50
N GLU A 7 -4.35 -11.39 18.39
CA GLU A 7 -4.14 -9.95 18.58
C GLU A 7 -4.84 -9.13 17.49
N ASN A 8 -4.76 -9.59 16.24
CA ASN A 8 -5.51 -8.99 15.14
C ASN A 8 -7.03 -9.05 15.40
N VAL A 9 -7.57 -10.23 15.77
CA VAL A 9 -9.00 -10.39 16.06
C VAL A 9 -9.44 -9.53 17.25
N LEU A 10 -8.61 -9.43 18.29
CA LEU A 10 -8.89 -8.59 19.45
C LEU A 10 -8.91 -7.11 19.07
N MET A 11 -7.92 -6.64 18.30
CA MET A 11 -7.86 -5.27 17.79
C MET A 11 -9.11 -4.94 16.98
N GLU A 12 -9.49 -5.78 16.01
CA GLU A 12 -10.70 -5.57 15.22
C GLU A 12 -11.96 -5.45 16.09
N LEU A 13 -12.12 -6.34 17.07
CA LEU A 13 -13.26 -6.34 17.98
C LEU A 13 -13.33 -5.03 18.79
N LEU A 14 -12.19 -4.56 19.29
CA LEU A 14 -12.09 -3.33 20.08
C LEU A 14 -12.38 -2.09 19.22
N ILE A 15 -11.85 -2.03 18.00
CA ILE A 15 -12.12 -0.95 17.04
C ILE A 15 -13.62 -0.89 16.71
N ARG A 16 -14.27 -2.02 16.43
CA ARG A 16 -15.73 -2.08 16.19
C ARG A 16 -16.56 -1.59 17.38
N GLN A 17 -16.02 -1.65 18.59
CA GLN A 17 -16.65 -1.14 19.81
C GLN A 17 -16.32 0.35 20.09
N GLY A 18 -15.55 1.01 19.22
CA GLY A 18 -15.07 2.37 19.44
C GLY A 18 -13.98 2.48 20.51
N ARG A 19 -13.37 1.35 20.93
CA ARG A 19 -12.33 1.28 21.96
C ARG A 19 -10.94 1.35 21.32
N PHE A 20 -10.66 2.46 20.63
CA PHE A 20 -9.46 2.61 19.80
C PHE A 20 -8.15 2.52 20.61
N ASP A 21 -8.06 3.20 21.75
CA ASP A 21 -6.85 3.19 22.59
C ASP A 21 -6.51 1.78 23.11
N ASP A 22 -7.54 1.04 23.53
CA ASP A 22 -7.38 -0.35 23.98
C ASP A 22 -6.94 -1.25 22.82
N ALA A 23 -7.47 -1.02 21.62
CA ALA A 23 -7.10 -1.77 20.42
C ALA A 23 -5.63 -1.54 20.07
N ILE A 24 -5.20 -0.28 20.03
CA ILE A 24 -3.79 0.10 19.77
C ILE A 24 -2.89 -0.54 20.81
N LYS A 25 -3.20 -0.36 22.10
CA LYS A 25 -2.39 -0.91 23.20
C LYS A 25 -2.21 -2.42 23.13
N ALA A 26 -3.22 -3.15 22.64
CA ALA A 26 -3.14 -4.61 22.50
C ALA A 26 -2.09 -5.05 21.47
N VAL A 27 -1.84 -4.25 20.43
CA VAL A 27 -1.00 -4.63 19.29
C VAL A 27 0.23 -3.75 19.09
N GLU A 28 0.37 -2.66 19.85
CA GLU A 28 1.45 -1.66 19.69
C GLU A 28 2.85 -2.28 19.71
N HIS A 29 3.03 -3.32 20.53
CA HIS A 29 4.29 -4.04 20.64
C HIS A 29 4.74 -4.72 19.34
N THR A 30 3.84 -4.91 18.36
CA THR A 30 4.14 -5.51 17.05
C THR A 30 4.54 -4.51 15.97
N PHE A 31 4.39 -3.20 16.23
CA PHE A 31 4.44 -2.20 15.15
C PHE A 31 5.82 -1.98 14.54
N ASP A 32 6.89 -2.36 15.25
CA ASP A 32 8.27 -2.31 14.74
C ASP A 32 8.78 -3.69 14.29
N ASP A 33 7.95 -4.74 14.30
CA ASP A 33 8.35 -6.06 13.83
C ASP A 33 8.61 -6.02 12.31
N LEU A 34 9.74 -6.57 11.87
CA LEU A 34 10.14 -6.51 10.45
C LEU A 34 9.49 -7.58 9.57
N TYR A 35 8.80 -8.57 10.16
CA TYR A 35 8.29 -9.75 9.46
C TYR A 35 6.90 -10.16 9.99
N ASP A 36 6.56 -11.45 9.81
CA ASP A 36 5.28 -12.03 10.23
C ASP A 36 4.91 -11.65 11.66
N GLY A 37 3.78 -10.93 11.80
CA GLY A 37 3.27 -10.47 13.10
C GLY A 37 3.10 -8.96 13.19
N ASN A 38 3.68 -8.17 12.28
CA ASN A 38 3.46 -6.73 12.28
C ASN A 38 2.00 -6.38 11.98
N LEU A 39 1.31 -5.77 12.95
CA LEU A 39 -0.10 -5.36 12.83
C LEU A 39 -0.28 -3.87 12.53
N LEU A 40 0.79 -3.11 12.28
CA LEU A 40 0.71 -1.68 12.03
C LEU A 40 -0.19 -1.38 10.83
N GLN A 41 0.07 -1.98 9.67
CA GLN A 41 -0.73 -1.71 8.47
C GLN A 41 -2.23 -2.03 8.68
N ALA A 42 -2.53 -3.14 9.34
CA ALA A 42 -3.91 -3.51 9.68
C ALA A 42 -4.55 -2.48 10.63
N ALA A 43 -3.81 -2.01 11.64
CA ALA A 43 -4.26 -0.96 12.55
C ALA A 43 -4.55 0.35 11.80
N LEU A 44 -3.66 0.76 10.87
CA LEU A 44 -3.86 1.97 10.06
C LEU A 44 -5.17 1.90 9.26
N ILE A 45 -5.41 0.79 8.56
CA ILE A 45 -6.60 0.60 7.73
C ILE A 45 -7.86 0.62 8.59
N LEU A 46 -7.90 -0.18 9.66
CA LEU A 46 -9.08 -0.29 10.50
C LEU A 46 -9.42 1.02 11.21
N LEU A 47 -8.41 1.78 11.64
CA LEU A 47 -8.61 3.10 12.23
C LEU A 47 -9.14 4.09 11.19
N ALA A 48 -8.58 4.09 9.98
CA ALA A 48 -9.03 4.96 8.90
C ALA A 48 -10.48 4.67 8.48
N GLU A 49 -10.88 3.40 8.38
CA GLU A 49 -12.27 3.01 8.11
C GLU A 49 -13.26 3.53 9.19
N GLN A 50 -12.78 3.82 10.40
CA GLN A 50 -13.56 4.43 11.48
C GLN A 50 -13.40 5.96 11.56
N GLY A 51 -12.78 6.59 10.56
CA GLY A 51 -12.52 8.02 10.50
C GLY A 51 -11.42 8.51 11.45
N GLN A 52 -10.65 7.61 12.07
CA GLN A 52 -9.56 7.93 13.00
C GLN A 52 -8.25 8.22 12.25
N HIS A 53 -8.30 9.03 11.19
CA HIS A 53 -7.17 9.29 10.29
C HIS A 53 -5.97 9.91 11.00
N GLY A 54 -6.19 10.87 11.89
CA GLY A 54 -5.12 11.51 12.66
C GLY A 54 -4.43 10.53 13.62
N THR A 55 -5.21 9.67 14.27
CA THR A 55 -4.67 8.62 15.14
C THR A 55 -3.84 7.62 14.34
N ALA A 56 -4.37 7.14 13.21
CA ALA A 56 -3.64 6.26 12.29
C ALA A 56 -2.34 6.91 11.81
N LEU A 57 -2.38 8.17 11.40
CA LEU A 57 -1.18 8.89 10.97
C LEU A 57 -0.13 8.96 12.09
N GLY A 58 -0.56 9.25 13.32
CA GLY A 58 0.32 9.26 14.50
C GLY A 58 1.01 7.92 14.78
N LEU A 59 0.36 6.78 14.48
CA LEU A 59 1.00 5.46 14.63
C LEU A 59 2.20 5.26 13.71
N THR A 60 2.23 5.97 12.57
CA THR A 60 3.37 5.91 11.66
C THR A 60 4.58 6.69 12.17
N GLU A 61 4.41 7.56 13.17
CA GLU A 61 5.49 8.36 13.74
C GLU A 61 6.26 7.56 14.81
N GLY A 62 7.52 7.94 15.04
CA GLY A 62 8.34 7.36 16.11
C GLY A 62 8.70 5.88 15.96
N ARG A 63 8.51 5.29 14.78
CA ARG A 63 8.94 3.91 14.47
C ARG A 63 10.46 3.78 14.56
N SER A 64 10.93 2.55 14.80
CA SER A 64 12.36 2.27 14.88
C SER A 64 13.11 2.60 13.57
N PRO A 65 14.39 3.03 13.63
CA PRO A 65 15.19 3.29 12.43
C PRO A 65 15.28 2.08 11.49
N GLU A 66 15.36 0.87 12.04
CA GLU A 66 15.41 -0.39 11.31
C GLU A 66 14.09 -0.62 10.54
N PHE A 67 12.95 -0.43 11.22
CA PHE A 67 11.64 -0.55 10.58
C PHE A 67 11.45 0.46 9.46
N LEU A 68 11.85 1.72 9.68
CA LEU A 68 11.75 2.77 8.68
C LEU A 68 12.64 2.49 7.47
N ALA A 69 13.88 2.04 7.68
CA ALA A 69 14.79 1.70 6.58
C ALA A 69 14.19 0.61 5.66
N GLU A 70 13.50 -0.37 6.25
CA GLU A 70 12.89 -1.46 5.51
C GLU A 70 11.53 -1.11 4.90
N ASN A 71 10.70 -0.28 5.53
CA ASN A 71 9.28 -0.14 5.16
C ASN A 71 8.89 1.23 4.59
N GLU A 72 9.72 2.26 4.77
CA GLU A 72 9.40 3.63 4.36
C GLU A 72 9.06 3.72 2.87
N VAL A 73 9.91 3.14 2.02
CA VAL A 73 9.78 3.25 0.55
C VAL A 73 8.69 2.34 -0.01
N PHE A 74 8.43 1.20 0.62
CA PHE A 74 7.53 0.18 0.05
C PHE A 74 6.05 0.47 0.30
N TRP A 75 5.68 0.78 1.54
CA TRP A 75 4.25 0.94 1.86
C TRP A 75 3.97 2.04 2.89
N LEU A 76 4.87 2.31 3.83
CA LEU A 76 4.60 3.23 4.93
C LEU A 76 4.40 4.66 4.44
N ARG A 77 5.25 5.14 3.52
CA ARG A 77 5.13 6.48 2.92
C ARG A 77 3.82 6.65 2.17
N SER A 78 3.44 5.67 1.34
CA SER A 78 2.18 5.71 0.59
C SER A 78 0.96 5.73 1.53
N ASN A 79 1.00 4.97 2.63
CA ASN A 79 -0.05 5.01 3.64
C ASN A 79 -0.13 6.36 4.37
N ARG A 80 1.01 7.01 4.66
CA ARG A 80 1.02 8.37 5.23
C ARG A 80 0.37 9.38 4.29
N TRP A 81 0.67 9.34 3.00
CA TRP A 81 0.02 10.21 2.03
C TRP A 81 -1.48 9.99 1.98
N TRP A 82 -1.92 8.73 1.85
CA TRP A 82 -3.33 8.38 1.89
C TRP A 82 -4.03 8.92 3.14
N LEU A 83 -3.48 8.67 4.34
CA LEU A 83 -4.03 9.14 5.62
C LEU A 83 -4.07 10.68 5.72
N ARG A 84 -3.09 11.38 5.14
CA ARG A 84 -3.11 12.84 5.04
C ARG A 84 -4.21 13.34 4.12
N GLY A 85 -4.45 12.67 3.00
CA GLY A 85 -5.59 13.02 2.17
C GLY A 85 -6.94 12.83 2.86
N GLU A 86 -7.11 11.72 3.58
CA GLU A 86 -8.32 11.43 4.36
C GLU A 86 -8.54 12.39 5.56
N SER A 87 -7.47 12.99 6.10
CA SER A 87 -7.55 13.92 7.24
C SER A 87 -7.66 15.40 6.84
N GLY A 88 -7.61 15.72 5.54
CA GLY A 88 -7.73 17.09 5.02
C GLY A 88 -6.47 17.75 4.43
N PRO A 89 -5.21 17.46 4.86
CA PRO A 89 -4.00 18.03 4.23
C PRO A 89 -3.60 17.35 2.90
N ALA A 90 -4.56 17.10 2.01
CA ALA A 90 -4.33 16.42 0.73
C ALA A 90 -3.34 17.18 -0.18
N ARG A 91 -3.40 18.52 -0.20
CA ARG A 91 -2.50 19.35 -1.03
C ARG A 91 -1.03 19.26 -0.64
N GLU A 92 -0.75 19.19 0.66
CA GLU A 92 0.62 19.02 1.15
C GLU A 92 1.15 17.62 0.78
N ALA A 93 0.31 16.59 0.92
CA ALA A 93 0.65 15.24 0.48
C ALA A 93 0.92 15.18 -1.04
N ILE A 94 0.11 15.86 -1.87
CA ILE A 94 0.36 15.94 -3.32
C ILE A 94 1.73 16.59 -3.59
N ALA A 95 2.03 17.71 -2.94
CA ALA A 95 3.32 18.38 -3.12
C ALA A 95 4.51 17.49 -2.73
N GLU A 96 4.37 16.69 -1.67
CA GLU A 96 5.38 15.70 -1.28
C GLU A 96 5.55 14.60 -2.33
N VAL A 97 4.45 13.99 -2.79
CA VAL A 97 4.49 12.98 -3.87
C VAL A 97 5.13 13.57 -5.14
N GLU A 98 4.82 14.84 -5.44
CA GLU A 98 5.33 15.51 -6.62
C GLU A 98 6.82 15.80 -6.54
N ALA A 99 7.35 16.07 -5.35
CA ALA A 99 8.77 16.28 -5.09
C ALA A 99 9.61 15.00 -5.20
N VAL A 100 9.01 13.82 -5.08
CA VAL A 100 9.70 12.55 -5.29
C VAL A 100 10.04 12.36 -6.78
N PRO A 101 11.29 12.02 -7.13
CA PRO A 101 11.69 11.78 -8.51
C PRO A 101 10.80 10.77 -9.24
N VAL A 102 10.54 11.04 -10.52
CA VAL A 102 9.73 10.18 -11.37
C VAL A 102 10.38 8.80 -11.47
N GLY A 103 9.61 7.76 -11.18
CA GLY A 103 10.05 6.36 -11.21
C GLY A 103 10.52 5.79 -9.87
N GLU A 104 10.59 6.60 -8.80
CA GLU A 104 10.86 6.08 -7.44
C GLU A 104 9.60 5.54 -6.74
N VAL A 105 8.41 5.92 -7.21
CA VAL A 105 7.13 5.43 -6.68
C VAL A 105 6.34 4.85 -7.84
N ASP A 106 6.12 3.54 -7.82
CA ASP A 106 5.45 2.82 -8.90
C ASP A 106 4.04 3.37 -9.17
N ASP A 107 3.28 3.63 -8.12
CA ASP A 107 1.89 4.12 -8.19
C ASP A 107 1.76 5.63 -7.96
N ARG A 108 2.78 6.41 -8.33
CA ARG A 108 2.82 7.87 -8.10
C ARG A 108 1.58 8.57 -8.63
N GLU A 109 1.22 8.30 -9.88
CA GLU A 109 0.11 8.97 -10.56
C GLU A 109 -1.26 8.58 -9.98
N LEU A 110 -1.40 7.33 -9.54
CA LEU A 110 -2.60 6.84 -8.86
C LEU A 110 -2.74 7.50 -7.49
N THR A 111 -1.64 7.59 -6.74
CA THR A 111 -1.59 8.26 -5.44
C THR A 111 -2.03 9.72 -5.54
N ILE A 112 -1.50 10.46 -6.52
CA ILE A 112 -1.90 11.86 -6.75
C ILE A 112 -3.38 11.97 -7.10
N ALA A 113 -3.91 11.07 -7.96
CA ALA A 113 -5.31 11.09 -8.33
C ALA A 113 -6.24 10.86 -7.11
N TRP A 114 -5.89 9.92 -6.22
CA TRP A 114 -6.65 9.69 -4.99
C TRP A 114 -6.63 10.90 -4.06
N LEU A 115 -5.47 11.53 -3.86
CA LEU A 115 -5.35 12.74 -3.06
C LEU A 115 -6.17 13.90 -3.67
N LEU A 116 -6.17 14.05 -4.99
CA LEU A 116 -7.00 15.04 -5.68
C LEU A 116 -8.49 14.79 -5.44
N ALA A 117 -8.93 13.54 -5.48
CA ALA A 117 -10.32 13.19 -5.19
C ALA A 117 -10.70 13.50 -3.74
N GLN A 118 -9.82 13.20 -2.79
CA GLN A 118 -10.01 13.51 -1.36
C GLN A 118 -10.04 15.02 -1.09
N ASP A 119 -9.30 15.83 -1.86
CA ASP A 119 -9.37 17.31 -1.83
C ASP A 119 -10.63 17.88 -2.53
N GLY A 120 -11.50 17.02 -3.06
CA GLY A 120 -12.71 17.43 -3.80
C GLY A 120 -12.48 17.78 -5.27
N CYS A 121 -11.25 17.63 -5.78
CA CYS A 121 -10.88 17.86 -7.19
C CYS A 121 -11.05 16.60 -8.06
N VAL A 122 -12.23 15.97 -7.97
CA VAL A 122 -12.51 14.66 -8.60
C VAL A 122 -12.33 14.68 -10.13
N GLU A 123 -12.69 15.76 -10.83
CA GLU A 123 -12.50 15.82 -12.28
C GLU A 123 -11.02 15.91 -12.70
N GLU A 124 -10.17 16.55 -11.89
CA GLU A 124 -8.72 16.55 -12.11
C GLU A 124 -8.14 15.16 -11.88
N ALA A 125 -8.57 14.46 -10.83
CA ALA A 125 -8.22 13.07 -10.57
C ALA A 125 -8.60 12.15 -11.76
N ILE A 126 -9.84 12.26 -12.25
CA ILE A 126 -10.32 11.53 -13.43
C ILE A 126 -9.47 11.84 -14.68
N ALA A 127 -9.17 13.12 -14.93
CA ALA A 127 -8.34 13.52 -16.06
C ALA A 127 -6.93 12.93 -15.98
N ARG A 128 -6.39 12.79 -14.76
CA ARG A 128 -5.07 12.22 -14.51
C ARG A 128 -5.02 10.70 -14.66
N LEU A 129 -6.07 9.98 -14.27
CA LEU A 129 -6.13 8.51 -14.40
C LEU A 129 -6.43 8.05 -15.84
N ARG A 130 -7.22 8.81 -16.61
CA ARG A 130 -7.65 8.43 -17.96
C ARG A 130 -6.54 8.01 -18.94
N PRO A 131 -5.37 8.66 -19.00
CA PRO A 131 -4.30 8.25 -19.91
C PRO A 131 -3.48 7.05 -19.39
N LEU A 132 -3.66 6.63 -18.13
CA LEU A 132 -2.84 5.59 -17.53
C LEU A 132 -3.30 4.19 -18.00
N PRO A 133 -2.36 3.33 -18.44
CA PRO A 133 -2.68 1.96 -18.78
C PRO A 133 -2.83 1.09 -17.52
N GLY A 134 -3.49 -0.04 -17.70
CA GLY A 134 -3.47 -1.15 -16.75
C GLY A 134 -4.71 -1.25 -15.85
N LYS A 135 -4.91 -2.46 -15.32
CA LYS A 135 -6.12 -2.82 -14.54
C LYS A 135 -6.32 -1.95 -13.31
N ARG A 136 -5.24 -1.59 -12.60
CA ARG A 136 -5.34 -0.78 -11.37
C ARG A 136 -5.86 0.62 -11.67
N ALA A 137 -5.25 1.34 -12.62
CA ALA A 137 -5.69 2.67 -13.02
C ALA A 137 -7.13 2.66 -13.55
N ALA A 138 -7.52 1.63 -14.32
CA ALA A 138 -8.89 1.47 -14.81
C ALA A 138 -9.90 1.25 -13.66
N THR A 139 -9.51 0.49 -12.62
CA THR A 139 -10.35 0.24 -11.44
C THR A 139 -10.56 1.54 -10.65
N ASP A 140 -9.48 2.25 -10.35
CA ASP A 140 -9.53 3.51 -9.59
C ASP A 140 -10.32 4.58 -10.38
N LEU A 141 -10.17 4.64 -11.71
CA LEU A 141 -10.96 5.52 -12.57
C LEU A 141 -12.45 5.16 -12.54
N ALA A 142 -12.79 3.86 -12.59
CA ALA A 142 -14.17 3.42 -12.50
C ALA A 142 -14.79 3.80 -11.15
N GLU A 143 -14.04 3.70 -10.06
CA GLU A 143 -14.49 4.06 -8.72
C GLU A 143 -14.82 5.56 -8.61
N LEU A 144 -13.93 6.45 -9.08
CA LEU A 144 -14.20 7.88 -9.11
C LEU A 144 -15.42 8.25 -9.99
N LEU A 145 -15.61 7.55 -11.11
CA LEU A 145 -16.77 7.74 -11.97
C LEU A 145 -18.06 7.29 -11.29
N VAL A 146 -18.04 6.20 -10.53
CA VAL A 146 -19.18 5.73 -9.73
C VAL A 146 -19.54 6.75 -8.65
N TRP A 147 -18.55 7.33 -7.96
CA TRP A 147 -18.77 8.37 -6.97
C TRP A 147 -19.46 9.62 -7.56
N GLN A 148 -19.21 9.93 -8.83
CA GLN A 148 -19.89 10.99 -9.56
C GLN A 148 -21.20 10.56 -10.24
N HIS A 149 -21.69 9.35 -9.96
CA HIS A 149 -22.88 8.75 -10.60
C HIS A 149 -22.77 8.59 -12.13
N ARG A 150 -21.55 8.56 -12.69
CA ARG A 150 -21.24 8.38 -14.12
C ARG A 150 -21.11 6.90 -14.48
N PHE A 151 -22.13 6.11 -14.14
CA PHE A 151 -22.07 4.63 -14.18
C PHE A 151 -21.76 4.06 -15.58
N SER A 152 -22.33 4.65 -16.63
CA SER A 152 -22.07 4.18 -18.01
C SER A 152 -20.62 4.36 -18.42
N GLU A 153 -19.98 5.46 -18.00
CA GLU A 153 -18.56 5.69 -18.24
C GLU A 153 -17.70 4.74 -17.39
N ALA A 154 -18.09 4.51 -16.13
CA ALA A 154 -17.41 3.56 -15.26
C ALA A 154 -17.38 2.13 -15.85
N ILE A 155 -18.48 1.68 -16.45
CA ILE A 155 -18.53 0.37 -17.12
C ILE A 155 -17.61 0.35 -18.35
N ALA A 156 -17.57 1.46 -19.11
CA ALA A 156 -16.80 1.53 -20.34
C ALA A 156 -15.27 1.52 -20.13
N VAL A 157 -14.78 1.94 -18.95
CA VAL A 157 -13.34 1.97 -18.65
C VAL A 157 -12.79 0.63 -18.14
N ILE A 158 -13.65 -0.27 -17.67
CA ILE A 158 -13.20 -1.59 -17.17
C ILE A 158 -12.81 -2.47 -18.37
N PRO A 159 -11.55 -2.91 -18.48
CA PRO A 159 -11.11 -3.76 -19.57
C PRO A 159 -11.84 -5.09 -19.54
N ASP A 160 -12.12 -5.65 -20.72
CA ASP A 160 -12.75 -6.97 -20.81
C ASP A 160 -11.85 -8.08 -20.26
N VAL A 161 -12.45 -9.25 -20.00
CA VAL A 161 -11.77 -10.40 -19.39
C VAL A 161 -10.59 -10.90 -20.25
N ALA A 162 -10.63 -10.72 -21.58
CA ALA A 162 -9.55 -11.14 -22.45
C ALA A 162 -8.33 -10.20 -22.33
N ALA A 163 -8.58 -8.89 -22.29
CA ALA A 163 -7.56 -7.88 -22.05
C ALA A 163 -6.91 -8.03 -20.66
N GLN A 164 -7.71 -8.33 -19.62
CA GLN A 164 -7.20 -8.59 -18.28
C GLN A 164 -6.28 -9.82 -18.22
N ARG A 165 -6.66 -10.92 -18.89
CA ARG A 165 -5.83 -12.14 -18.93
C ARG A 165 -4.52 -11.95 -19.70
N GLU A 166 -4.52 -11.13 -20.74
CA GLU A 166 -3.31 -10.79 -21.48
C GLU A 166 -2.36 -9.94 -20.64
N GLU A 167 -2.88 -9.01 -19.85
CA GLU A 167 -2.11 -8.23 -18.88
C GLU A 167 -1.50 -9.12 -17.79
N GLU A 168 -2.29 -10.02 -17.18
CA GLU A 168 -1.80 -10.99 -16.18
C GLU A 168 -0.67 -11.88 -16.74
N ARG A 169 -0.78 -12.31 -18.00
CA ARG A 169 0.29 -13.06 -18.66
C ARG A 169 1.56 -12.24 -18.80
N ARG A 170 1.47 -10.98 -19.26
CA ARG A 170 2.64 -10.12 -19.42
C ARG A 170 3.35 -9.84 -18.09
N PHE A 171 2.59 -9.64 -17.02
CA PHE A 171 3.15 -9.50 -15.67
C PHE A 171 3.82 -10.80 -15.20
N GLY A 172 3.22 -11.96 -15.48
CA GLY A 172 3.82 -13.27 -15.21
C GLY A 172 5.16 -13.46 -15.93
N THR A 173 5.26 -13.12 -17.21
CA THR A 173 6.51 -13.25 -17.99
C THR A 173 7.60 -12.31 -17.47
N ARG A 174 7.25 -11.07 -17.10
CA ARG A 174 8.21 -10.09 -16.57
C ARG A 174 8.76 -10.45 -15.20
N GLY A 175 7.92 -11.03 -14.32
CA GLY A 175 8.36 -11.58 -13.04
C GLY A 175 9.27 -12.80 -13.17
N GLN A 176 9.11 -13.57 -14.25
CA GLN A 176 9.93 -14.76 -14.54
C GLN A 176 11.28 -14.40 -15.20
N GLU A 177 11.34 -13.31 -15.98
CA GLU A 177 12.59 -12.73 -16.49
C GLU A 177 13.41 -12.02 -15.40
N ALA A 178 12.76 -11.34 -14.45
CA ALA A 178 13.44 -10.73 -13.29
C ALA A 178 13.95 -11.77 -12.27
N ALA A 179 13.41 -12.99 -12.30
CA ALA A 179 13.78 -14.09 -11.41
C ALA A 179 14.72 -15.13 -12.05
N SER A 180 15.44 -14.78 -13.13
CA SER A 180 16.57 -15.59 -13.61
C SER A 180 17.90 -15.06 -13.07
N PRO A 181 18.42 -15.61 -11.96
CA PRO A 181 19.83 -15.49 -11.62
C PRO A 181 20.61 -16.56 -12.39
N ASP A 182 20.88 -16.33 -13.68
CA ASP A 182 22.05 -16.95 -14.30
C ASP A 182 23.28 -16.16 -13.84
N ALA A 183 23.70 -16.45 -12.61
CA ALA A 183 25.03 -16.18 -12.11
C ALA A 183 25.47 -17.42 -11.32
N ASP A 184 26.25 -18.26 -12.00
CA ASP A 184 27.04 -19.35 -11.45
C ASP A 184 27.62 -19.01 -10.07
N TYR A 185 27.13 -19.67 -9.03
CA TYR A 185 27.85 -19.78 -7.76
C TYR A 185 28.58 -21.12 -7.73
N PRO A 186 29.90 -21.17 -7.93
CA PRO A 186 30.68 -22.37 -7.71
C PRO A 186 30.83 -22.58 -6.20
N TRP A 187 29.98 -23.43 -5.63
CA TRP A 187 30.16 -23.91 -4.26
C TRP A 187 31.45 -24.74 -4.19
N THR A 188 32.51 -24.17 -3.61
CA THR A 188 33.67 -24.95 -3.15
C THR A 188 33.43 -25.32 -1.69
N ALA A 189 33.18 -26.61 -1.45
CA ALA A 189 33.10 -27.15 -0.10
C ALA A 189 34.49 -27.11 0.57
N PRO A 190 34.59 -26.78 1.88
CA PRO A 190 35.85 -26.91 2.59
C PRO A 190 36.14 -28.39 2.85
N THR A 191 37.18 -28.93 2.22
CA THR A 191 37.72 -30.24 2.54
C THR A 191 38.25 -30.23 3.96
N THR A 192 37.57 -30.92 4.87
CA THR A 192 38.12 -31.27 6.18
C THR A 192 39.19 -32.35 5.95
N THR A 193 40.47 -31.98 5.98
CA THR A 193 41.55 -32.96 6.12
C THR A 193 41.66 -33.37 7.59
N LEU A 194 41.29 -34.62 7.85
CA LEU A 194 41.62 -35.37 9.07
C LEU A 194 42.85 -36.25 8.76
N GLY A 195 43.85 -36.26 9.66
CA GLY A 195 45.05 -37.12 9.63
C GLY A 195 46.34 -36.33 9.36
N ASP A 196 47.38 -36.34 10.20
CA ASP A 196 47.82 -37.30 11.23
C ASP A 196 48.21 -36.65 12.57
#